data_AF-A0A9P7FRV7-F1
#
_entry.id   AF-A0A9P7FRV7-F1
#
_cell.length_a   1.000
_cell.length_b   1.000
_cell.length_c   1.000
_cell.angle_alpha   90.00
_cell.angle_beta   90.00
_cell.angle_gamma   90.00
#
_symmetry.space_group_name_H-M   'P 1'
#
loop_
_entity.id
_entity.type
_entity.pdbx_description
1 polymer ?
#
loop_
_entity_poly.entity_id
_entity_poly.type
_entity_poly.pdbx_seq_one_letter_code
_entity_poly.pdbx_strand_id
1 'polypeptide(L)'
;MHKCRQKFALKITAGKVAVTDVMANISTLFGCDAGLDIPHAQVGHILSLNEIAGDSHMCYLPKTDEMAGFCCEHVHKLLSVKMGSDLTSVLSAAQAVKDGKVHIGKEFTIASISAHAAKNYGAKPVLHLILSV
;
A
#
# COMPACT_ATOMS: atom_id res chain seq x y z
N MET A 1 -31.44 1.71 -8.89
CA MET A 1 -30.78 1.62 -7.56
C MET A 1 -29.29 1.86 -7.74
N HIS A 2 -28.80 3.05 -7.37
CA HIS A 2 -27.35 3.28 -7.26
C HIS A 2 -26.83 2.44 -6.09
N LYS A 3 -26.01 1.42 -6.36
CA LYS A 3 -25.22 0.78 -5.30
C LYS A 3 -24.21 1.82 -4.83
N CYS A 4 -24.49 2.49 -3.72
CA CYS A 4 -23.54 3.36 -3.05
C CYS A 4 -22.25 2.58 -2.82
N ARG A 5 -21.11 3.19 -3.17
CA ARG A 5 -19.76 2.72 -2.86
C ARG A 5 -19.74 2.36 -1.37
N GLN A 6 -19.65 1.07 -1.02
CA GLN A 6 -19.56 0.65 0.37
C GLN A 6 -18.25 1.23 0.93
N LYS A 7 -18.38 2.05 1.97
CA LYS A 7 -17.22 2.64 2.66
C LYS A 7 -16.71 1.62 3.67
N PHE A 8 -15.71 0.85 3.27
CA PHE A 8 -14.95 0.01 4.18
C PHE A 8 -13.82 0.84 4.80
N ALA A 9 -13.65 0.75 6.11
CA ALA A 9 -12.52 1.36 6.81
C ALA A 9 -11.29 0.45 6.69
N LEU A 10 -10.70 0.41 5.49
CA LEU A 10 -9.52 -0.40 5.21
C LEU A 10 -8.26 0.24 5.79
N LYS A 11 -7.38 -0.59 6.32
CA LYS A 11 -6.04 -0.20 6.76
C LYS A 11 -5.10 -0.11 5.57
N ILE A 12 -4.27 0.91 5.59
CA ILE A 12 -3.19 1.15 4.63
C ILE A 12 -1.88 0.82 5.34
N THR A 13 -1.03 0.05 4.68
CA THR A 13 0.33 -0.20 5.16
C THR A 13 1.31 0.71 4.43
N ALA A 14 2.20 1.36 5.19
CA ALA A 14 3.33 2.11 4.66
C ALA A 14 4.63 1.35 4.95
N GLY A 15 5.50 1.19 3.95
CA GLY A 15 6.77 0.47 4.09
C GLY A 15 6.61 -1.05 3.99
N LYS A 16 7.12 -1.81 4.97
CA LYS A 16 7.06 -3.28 4.94
C LYS A 16 5.62 -3.77 5.15
N VAL A 17 5.17 -4.71 4.31
CA VAL A 17 3.85 -5.34 4.44
C VAL A 17 3.66 -5.89 5.85
N ALA A 18 2.66 -5.38 6.55
CA ALA A 18 2.25 -5.85 7.87
C ALA A 18 1.10 -6.84 7.71
N VAL A 19 1.36 -8.12 8.02
CA VAL A 19 0.34 -9.19 7.92
C VAL A 19 -0.91 -8.84 8.75
N THR A 20 -0.74 -8.15 9.87
CA THR A 20 -1.84 -7.68 10.73
C THR A 20 -2.82 -6.74 10.01
N ASP A 21 -2.34 -5.91 9.09
CA ASP A 21 -3.19 -4.99 8.32
C ASP A 21 -3.96 -5.74 7.24
N VAL A 22 -3.29 -6.66 6.54
CA VAL A 22 -3.91 -7.53 5.54
C VAL A 22 -5.02 -8.36 6.18
N MET A 23 -4.76 -8.98 7.34
CA MET A 23 -5.76 -9.77 8.05
C MET A 23 -6.96 -8.92 8.53
N ALA A 24 -6.71 -7.69 8.98
CA ALA A 24 -7.78 -6.76 9.35
C ALA A 24 -8.66 -6.38 8.15
N ASN A 25 -8.06 -6.15 6.98
CA ASN A 25 -8.78 -5.85 5.74
C ASN A 25 -9.59 -7.06 5.24
N ILE A 26 -9.01 -8.26 5.26
CA ILE A 26 -9.71 -9.50 4.93
C ILE A 26 -10.93 -9.66 5.86
N SER A 27 -10.74 -9.50 7.17
CA SER A 27 -11.83 -9.60 8.14
C SER A 27 -12.93 -8.56 7.87
N THR A 28 -12.57 -7.32 7.54
CA THR A 28 -13.54 -6.25 7.21
C THR A 28 -14.35 -6.55 5.96
N LEU A 29 -13.76 -7.26 4.98
CA LEU A 29 -14.38 -7.51 3.67
C LEU A 29 -15.11 -8.86 3.57
N PHE A 30 -14.72 -9.82 4.41
CA PHE A 30 -15.17 -11.21 4.34
C PHE A 30 -15.64 -11.79 5.70
N GLY A 31 -15.48 -11.07 6.81
CA GLY A 31 -15.95 -11.48 8.13
C GLY A 31 -17.45 -11.31 8.33
N CYS A 32 -18.00 -11.93 9.38
CA CYS A 32 -19.42 -11.90 9.72
C CYS A 32 -19.96 -10.48 9.93
N ASP A 33 -19.11 -9.56 10.40
CA ASP A 33 -19.45 -8.16 10.66
C ASP A 33 -19.67 -7.31 9.39
N ALA A 34 -19.36 -7.85 8.20
CA ALA A 34 -19.61 -7.17 6.92
C ALA A 34 -21.11 -7.06 6.55
N GLY A 35 -22.01 -7.46 7.45
CA GLY A 35 -23.47 -7.49 7.21
C GLY A 35 -23.88 -8.46 6.11
N LEU A 36 -23.01 -9.43 5.85
CA LEU A 36 -23.09 -10.36 4.76
C LEU A 36 -23.24 -11.75 5.38
N ASP A 37 -24.50 -12.13 5.68
CA ASP A 37 -24.89 -13.54 5.82
C ASP A 37 -24.71 -14.24 4.46
N ILE A 38 -23.47 -14.31 4.00
CA ILE A 38 -23.10 -15.13 2.85
C ILE A 38 -22.80 -16.49 3.48
N PRO A 39 -23.63 -17.51 3.22
CA PRO A 39 -23.25 -18.88 3.56
C PRO A 39 -21.85 -19.09 3.01
N HIS A 40 -20.92 -19.66 3.79
CA HIS A 40 -19.58 -20.00 3.33
C HIS A 40 -19.69 -20.98 2.15
N ALA A 41 -19.94 -20.44 0.97
CA ALA A 41 -20.11 -21.19 -0.25
C ALA A 41 -18.70 -21.58 -0.67
N GLN A 42 -18.48 -22.88 -0.86
CA GLN A 42 -17.22 -23.38 -1.35
C GLN A 42 -17.06 -22.96 -2.82
N VAL A 43 -16.38 -21.84 -3.04
CA VAL A 43 -16.16 -21.25 -4.36
C VAL A 43 -14.66 -21.04 -4.59
N GLY A 44 -14.25 -21.02 -5.85
CA GLY A 44 -12.89 -20.61 -6.20
C GLY A 44 -12.68 -19.12 -5.90
N HIS A 45 -11.46 -18.76 -5.52
CA HIS A 45 -11.06 -17.37 -5.33
C HIS A 45 -9.92 -17.00 -6.28
N ILE A 46 -9.95 -15.77 -6.78
CA ILE A 46 -8.89 -15.20 -7.59
C ILE A 46 -8.20 -14.12 -6.75
N LEU A 47 -6.89 -14.21 -6.63
CA LEU A 47 -6.04 -13.16 -6.09
C LEU A 47 -5.45 -12.38 -7.27
N SER A 48 -5.81 -11.10 -7.38
CA SER A 48 -5.23 -10.18 -8.36
C SER A 48 -4.29 -9.21 -7.64
N LEU A 49 -3.03 -9.20 -8.04
CA LEU A 49 -2.00 -8.27 -7.57
C LEU A 49 -1.67 -7.30 -8.71
N ASN A 50 -1.59 -6.02 -8.40
CA ASN A 50 -1.09 -5.02 -9.33
C ASN A 50 -0.18 -4.01 -8.63
N GLU A 51 0.79 -3.50 -9.37
CA GLU A 51 1.68 -2.42 -8.93
C GLU A 51 1.42 -1.19 -9.81
N ILE A 52 1.23 -0.04 -9.17
CA ILE A 52 0.92 1.21 -9.85
C ILE A 52 1.98 2.22 -9.44
N ALA A 53 2.62 2.84 -10.43
CA ALA A 53 3.45 4.02 -10.20
C ALA A 53 2.54 5.22 -9.89
N GLY A 54 2.73 5.82 -8.73
CA GLY A 54 2.17 7.09 -8.31
C GLY A 54 3.02 8.28 -8.72
N ASP A 55 2.55 9.48 -8.38
CA ASP A 55 3.32 10.71 -8.61
C ASP A 55 4.69 10.65 -7.92
N SER A 56 5.73 10.86 -8.73
CA SER A 56 7.13 10.90 -8.31
C SER A 56 7.47 12.18 -7.55
N HIS A 57 6.88 12.35 -6.37
CA HIS A 57 7.24 13.43 -5.45
C HIS A 57 7.76 12.87 -4.14
N MET A 58 8.87 13.44 -3.68
CA MET A 58 9.31 13.25 -2.30
C MET A 58 8.39 14.02 -1.35
N CYS A 59 8.13 13.45 -0.18
CA CYS A 59 7.44 14.14 0.90
C CYS A 59 8.15 13.93 2.23
N TYR A 60 7.92 14.85 3.17
CA TYR A 60 8.38 14.69 4.54
C TYR A 60 7.27 14.07 5.39
N LEU A 61 7.63 13.10 6.24
CA LEU A 61 6.75 12.42 7.19
C LEU A 61 7.06 12.93 8.62
N PRO A 62 6.32 13.91 9.15
CA PRO A 62 6.66 14.55 10.43
C PRO A 62 6.57 13.62 11.64
N LYS A 63 5.74 12.58 11.56
CA LYS A 63 5.54 11.63 12.66
C LYS A 63 6.77 10.74 12.91
N THR A 64 7.53 10.46 11.87
CA THR A 64 8.68 9.55 11.92
C THR A 64 10.00 10.24 11.61
N ASP A 65 9.98 11.54 11.28
CA ASP A 65 11.14 12.33 10.86
C ASP A 65 11.82 11.76 9.59
N GLU A 66 11.02 11.36 8.59
CA GLU A 66 11.50 10.63 7.41
C GLU A 66 11.21 11.35 6.09
N MET A 67 12.15 11.25 5.16
CA MET A 67 11.98 11.57 3.75
C MET A 67 11.37 10.37 3.02
N ALA A 68 10.14 10.53 2.55
CA ALA A 68 9.44 9.54 1.76
C ALA A 68 9.38 9.85 0.27
N GLY A 69 9.07 8.83 -0.53
CA GLY A 69 8.94 8.92 -1.98
C GLY A 69 10.06 8.21 -2.75
N PHE A 70 11.01 7.58 -2.06
CA PHE A 70 12.03 6.76 -2.71
C PHE A 70 11.47 5.40 -3.10
N CYS A 71 11.90 4.89 -4.25
CA CYS A 71 11.60 3.51 -4.64
C CYS A 71 12.17 2.51 -3.62
N CYS A 72 11.36 1.51 -3.27
CA CYS A 72 11.70 0.52 -2.23
C CYS A 72 12.96 -0.28 -2.59
N GLU A 73 13.16 -0.57 -3.87
CA GLU A 73 14.29 -1.38 -4.32
C GLU A 73 15.64 -0.70 -4.09
N HIS A 74 15.69 0.64 -4.11
CA HIS A 74 16.96 1.37 -4.09
C HIS A 74 17.15 2.24 -2.85
N VAL A 75 16.11 2.44 -2.02
CA VAL A 75 16.20 3.29 -0.82
C VAL A 75 17.33 2.87 0.14
N HIS A 76 17.66 1.57 0.18
CA HIS A 76 18.76 1.04 1.00
C HIS A 76 20.15 1.54 0.59
N LYS A 77 20.29 2.16 -0.59
CA LYS A 77 21.52 2.81 -1.05
C LYS A 77 21.72 4.21 -0.47
N LEU A 78 20.70 4.77 0.18
CA LEU A 78 20.83 6.01 0.94
C LEU A 78 21.50 5.75 2.29
N LEU A 79 22.30 6.70 2.75
CA LEU A 79 22.91 6.65 4.09
C LEU A 79 21.84 6.70 5.18
N SER A 80 20.77 7.46 4.95
CA SER A 80 19.63 7.60 5.85
C SER A 80 18.44 8.16 5.09
N VAL A 81 17.23 7.76 5.51
CA VAL A 81 15.98 8.42 5.12
C VAL A 81 15.52 9.45 6.17
N LYS A 82 16.22 9.55 7.31
CA LYS A 82 15.88 10.55 8.33
C LYS A 82 16.21 11.96 7.85
N MET A 83 15.32 12.91 8.11
CA MET A 83 15.66 14.33 7.92
C MET A 83 16.77 14.72 8.89
N GLY A 84 16.62 14.39 10.17
CA GLY A 84 17.62 14.72 11.19
C GLY A 84 17.64 16.21 11.55
N SER A 85 18.71 16.64 12.23
CA SER A 85 18.86 18.02 12.72
C SER A 85 19.43 19.01 11.69
N ASP A 86 19.88 18.52 10.53
CA ASP A 86 20.49 19.34 9.48
C ASP A 86 20.04 18.88 8.08
N LEU A 87 20.54 19.54 7.04
CA LEU A 87 20.18 19.23 5.64
C LEU A 87 21.07 18.16 5.01
N THR A 88 21.99 17.54 5.76
CA THR A 88 23.01 16.64 5.21
C THR A 88 22.37 15.42 4.55
N SER A 89 21.39 14.79 5.22
CA SER A 89 20.67 13.63 4.68
C SER A 89 19.92 13.97 3.40
N VAL A 90 19.25 15.12 3.35
CA VAL A 90 18.48 15.59 2.20
C VAL A 90 19.40 15.87 1.01
N LEU A 91 20.52 16.56 1.24
CA LEU A 91 21.49 16.85 0.20
C LEU A 91 22.13 15.58 -0.36
N SER A 92 22.46 14.63 0.52
CA SER A 92 22.98 13.32 0.11
C SER A 92 21.95 12.53 -0.71
N ALA A 93 20.68 12.54 -0.31
CA ALA A 93 19.62 11.87 -1.04
C ALA A 93 19.36 12.53 -2.40
N ALA A 94 19.32 13.86 -2.46
CA ALA A 94 19.19 14.62 -3.70
C ALA A 94 20.34 14.33 -4.67
N GLN A 95 21.58 14.21 -4.18
CA GLN A 95 22.71 13.82 -5.01
C GLN A 95 22.59 12.38 -5.50
N ALA A 96 22.17 11.45 -4.64
CA ALA A 96 21.95 10.06 -5.04
C ALA A 96 20.87 9.92 -6.12
N VAL A 97 19.82 10.75 -6.08
CA VAL A 97 18.81 10.83 -7.15
C VAL A 97 19.43 11.35 -8.45
N LYS A 98 20.22 12.43 -8.40
CA LYS A 98 20.90 12.99 -9.58
C LYS A 98 21.89 12.02 -10.21
N ASP A 99 22.58 11.23 -9.39
CA ASP A 99 23.53 10.21 -9.83
C ASP A 99 22.84 8.95 -10.40
N GLY A 100 21.50 8.87 -10.35
CA GLY A 100 20.73 7.67 -10.74
C GLY A 100 20.92 6.47 -9.81
N LYS A 101 21.46 6.68 -8.60
CA LYS A 101 21.65 5.60 -7.62
C LYS A 101 20.33 5.17 -6.99
N VAL A 102 19.44 6.14 -6.79
CA VAL A 102 18.07 5.95 -6.32
C VAL A 102 17.13 6.76 -7.20
N HIS A 103 15.87 6.35 -7.28
CA HIS A 103 14.84 7.07 -8.03
C HIS A 103 13.66 7.41 -7.13
N ILE A 104 12.97 8.49 -7.48
CA ILE A 104 11.72 8.89 -6.85
C ILE A 104 10.61 8.10 -7.52
N GLY A 105 10.10 7.10 -6.81
CA GLY A 105 9.05 6.21 -7.27
C GLY A 105 8.14 5.94 -6.11
N LYS A 106 6.96 6.57 -6.12
CA LYS A 106 5.91 6.18 -5.18
C LYS A 106 5.19 5.00 -5.79
N GLU A 107 5.54 3.80 -5.36
CA GLU A 107 4.91 2.59 -5.86
C GLU A 107 3.72 2.24 -4.95
N PHE A 108 2.61 1.84 -5.55
CA PHE A 108 1.44 1.34 -4.85
C PHE A 108 1.24 -0.11 -5.23
N THR A 109 1.37 -1.02 -4.28
CA THR A 109 0.97 -2.42 -4.48
C THR A 109 -0.44 -2.59 -3.96
N ILE A 110 -1.35 -3.01 -4.85
CA ILE A 110 -2.74 -3.30 -4.50
C ILE A 110 -2.98 -4.77 -4.78
N ALA A 111 -3.50 -5.48 -3.77
CA ALA A 111 -4.03 -6.83 -3.96
C ALA A 111 -5.53 -6.85 -3.71
N SER A 112 -6.26 -7.59 -4.54
CA SER A 112 -7.69 -7.81 -4.39
C SER A 112 -8.04 -9.27 -4.52
N ILE A 113 -9.09 -9.68 -3.81
CA ILE A 113 -9.66 -11.02 -3.86
C ILE A 113 -11.05 -10.91 -4.47
N SER A 114 -11.34 -11.72 -5.47
CA SER A 114 -12.68 -11.92 -6.02
C SER A 114 -13.12 -13.37 -5.89
N ALA A 115 -14.43 -13.59 -5.75
CA ALA A 115 -15.03 -14.91 -5.70
C ALA A 115 -15.52 -15.32 -7.09
N HIS A 116 -15.23 -16.56 -7.49
CA HIS A 116 -15.77 -17.15 -8.71
C HIS A 116 -17.19 -17.69 -8.46
N ALA A 117 -18.15 -16.76 -8.35
CA ALA A 117 -19.53 -17.05 -7.98
C ALA A 117 -20.52 -16.19 -8.79
N ALA A 118 -21.78 -16.65 -8.91
CA ALA A 118 -22.82 -15.88 -9.60
C ALA A 118 -23.22 -14.58 -8.88
N LYS A 119 -22.95 -14.50 -7.57
CA LYS A 119 -23.25 -13.34 -6.70
C LYS A 119 -21.98 -12.94 -5.94
N ASN A 120 -21.85 -11.66 -5.61
CA ASN A 120 -20.71 -11.12 -4.86
C ASN A 120 -19.32 -11.38 -5.49
N TYR A 121 -19.25 -11.49 -6.83
CA TYR A 121 -18.01 -11.70 -7.60
C TYR A 121 -17.13 -10.45 -7.73
N GLY A 122 -17.52 -9.33 -7.11
CA GLY A 122 -16.74 -8.09 -7.17
C GLY A 122 -15.37 -8.25 -6.53
N ALA A 123 -14.35 -7.63 -7.12
CA ALA A 123 -13.02 -7.56 -6.53
C ALA A 123 -13.06 -6.75 -5.23
N LYS A 124 -12.57 -7.37 -4.14
CA LYS A 124 -12.48 -6.75 -2.81
C LYS A 124 -11.01 -6.51 -2.46
N PRO A 125 -10.56 -5.27 -2.26
CA PRO A 125 -9.14 -4.99 -2.11
C PRO A 125 -8.67 -5.29 -0.68
N VAL A 126 -7.68 -6.17 -0.52
CA VAL A 126 -7.23 -6.68 0.79
C VAL A 126 -5.86 -6.16 1.21
N LEU A 127 -5.03 -5.74 0.24
CA LEU A 127 -3.73 -5.12 0.49
C LEU A 127 -3.70 -3.76 -0.19
N HIS A 128 -3.44 -2.72 0.60
CA HIS A 128 -3.16 -1.38 0.13
C HIS A 128 -1.77 -1.01 0.68
N LEU A 129 -0.74 -1.28 -0.11
CA LEU A 129 0.64 -1.00 0.26
C LEU A 129 1.12 0.27 -0.45
N ILE A 130 1.66 1.19 0.32
CA ILE A 130 2.41 2.31 -0.22
C ILE A 130 3.90 1.97 -0.04
N LEU A 131 4.55 1.65 -1.15
CA LEU A 131 5.99 1.45 -1.28
C LEU A 131 6.62 2.82 -1.52
N SER A 132 6.69 3.60 -0.46
CA SER A 132 7.49 4.82 -0.41
C SER A 132 7.80 5.09 1.05
N VAL A 133 9.03 4.82 1.47
CA VAL A 133 9.56 5.23 2.78
C VAL A 133 10.45 6.42 2.60
#